data_AF-A0A1W9UHP3-F1
#
_entry.id   AF-A0A1W9UHP3-F1
#
_cell.length_a   1.000
_cell.length_b   1.000
_cell.length_c   1.000
_cell.angle_alpha   90.00
_cell.angle_beta   90.00
_cell.angle_gamma   90.00
#
_symmetry.space_group_name_H-M   'P 1'
#
loop_
_entity.id
_entity.type
_entity.pdbx_description
1 polymer ?
#
loop_
_entity_poly.entity_id
_entity_poly.type
_entity_poly.pdbx_seq_one_letter_code
_entity_poly.pdbx_strand_id
1 'polypeptide(L)'
;MYVRRIRILFVVFALGVFGMALLPRPAMADGGWHAEFFDNQTLSGFPVYSWDEPWIGHEWGTDAPSPGLIYEHFSIRWTRSLQTEKERVYQFCAMADDGVRIKVNNVWVLDEWHANNGIAYCGSQYTLPKGEYEVQVEYYENGGEALIYVWWEDVEPFSPFTPVISPDSESSSAPVPSVSSDGPAPFDAWYGEYFGNRGLSGQPDRIRLDPWIGFDWDVGAPFAGMTNEVFSIRWRRSAMLEVGYYKFCAMADDGVRMWVDDALVLDKWYDNDGAIHCHTLHMTEGVHQVHVEYYEDRGNSFIYAWWREEQPHRWY
;
A
#
# COMPACT_ATOMS: atom_id res chain seq x y z
N MET A 1 -65.28 -58.89 -19.69
CA MET A 1 -64.14 -59.04 -18.75
C MET A 1 -62.92 -58.42 -19.44
N TYR A 2 -62.63 -57.15 -19.17
CA TYR A 2 -61.62 -56.38 -19.90
C TYR A 2 -60.65 -55.74 -18.91
N VAL A 3 -59.39 -56.13 -19.01
CA VAL A 3 -58.26 -55.67 -18.22
C VAL A 3 -57.81 -54.31 -18.74
N ARG A 4 -57.76 -53.27 -17.89
CA ARG A 4 -57.09 -52.00 -18.22
C ARG A 4 -55.76 -51.91 -17.48
N ARG A 5 -54.68 -51.90 -18.26
CA ARG A 5 -53.29 -51.69 -17.81
C ARG A 5 -53.11 -50.24 -17.32
N ILE A 6 -52.59 -50.07 -16.12
CA ILE A 6 -52.11 -48.79 -15.59
C ILE A 6 -50.69 -48.55 -16.14
N ARG A 7 -50.47 -47.43 -16.82
CA ARG A 7 -49.12 -46.95 -17.18
C ARG A 7 -48.67 -45.98 -16.08
N ILE A 8 -47.59 -46.33 -15.39
CA ILE A 8 -46.90 -45.45 -14.45
C ILE A 8 -46.00 -44.53 -15.29
N LEU A 9 -46.20 -43.21 -15.18
CA LEU A 9 -45.34 -42.21 -15.81
C LEU A 9 -44.23 -41.85 -14.81
N PHE A 10 -42.98 -42.17 -15.13
CA PHE A 10 -41.83 -41.63 -14.40
C PHE A 10 -41.59 -40.20 -14.88
N VAL A 11 -41.75 -39.22 -13.99
CA VAL A 11 -41.27 -37.85 -14.21
C VAL A 11 -39.87 -37.78 -13.64
N VAL A 12 -38.87 -37.71 -14.51
CA VAL A 12 -37.49 -37.40 -14.15
C VAL A 12 -37.39 -35.89 -13.94
N PHE A 13 -37.12 -35.45 -12.71
CA PHE A 13 -36.70 -34.07 -12.45
C PHE A 13 -35.24 -33.93 -12.91
N ALA A 14 -35.02 -33.25 -14.03
CA ALA A 14 -33.71 -32.74 -14.37
C ALA A 14 -33.41 -31.58 -13.40
N LEU A 15 -32.49 -31.80 -12.47
CA LEU A 15 -31.85 -30.73 -11.69
C LEU A 15 -31.03 -29.88 -12.66
N GLY A 16 -31.60 -28.77 -13.09
CA GLY A 16 -30.88 -27.76 -13.87
C GLY A 16 -29.79 -27.13 -13.01
N VAL A 17 -28.54 -27.27 -13.44
CA VAL A 17 -27.43 -26.45 -12.96
C VAL A 17 -27.73 -25.02 -13.37
N PHE A 18 -28.22 -24.20 -12.44
CA PHE A 18 -28.32 -22.76 -12.65
C PHE A 18 -26.89 -22.22 -12.62
N GLY A 19 -26.32 -21.97 -13.80
CA GLY A 19 -25.17 -21.10 -13.91
C GLY A 19 -25.59 -19.72 -13.43
N MET A 20 -25.13 -19.32 -12.24
CA MET A 20 -25.09 -17.90 -11.89
C MET A 20 -24.14 -17.25 -12.91
N ALA A 21 -24.70 -16.62 -13.94
CA ALA A 21 -23.96 -15.61 -14.65
C ALA A 21 -23.60 -14.54 -13.62
N LEU A 22 -22.30 -14.37 -13.37
CA LEU A 22 -21.77 -13.19 -12.69
C LEU A 22 -22.15 -11.98 -13.56
N LEU A 23 -23.31 -11.38 -13.27
CA LEU A 23 -23.62 -10.06 -13.80
C LEU A 23 -22.52 -9.13 -13.28
N PRO A 24 -21.87 -8.31 -14.14
CA PRO A 24 -20.96 -7.28 -13.66
C PRO A 24 -21.73 -6.42 -12.65
N ARG A 25 -21.24 -6.42 -11.40
CA ARG A 25 -21.85 -5.64 -10.32
C ARG A 25 -21.68 -4.15 -10.68
N PRO A 26 -22.71 -3.32 -10.43
CA PRO A 26 -22.55 -1.88 -10.58
C PRO A 26 -21.41 -1.40 -9.67
N ALA A 27 -20.47 -0.64 -10.24
CA ALA A 27 -19.36 -0.05 -9.50
C ALA A 27 -19.88 0.72 -8.28
N MET A 28 -19.28 0.47 -7.11
CA MET A 28 -19.63 1.21 -5.88
C MET A 28 -19.32 2.69 -6.07
N ALA A 29 -20.29 3.54 -5.73
CA ALA A 29 -20.25 4.98 -5.98
C ALA A 29 -19.28 5.77 -5.07
N ASP A 30 -18.37 5.12 -4.33
CA ASP A 30 -17.52 5.77 -3.33
C ASP A 30 -16.11 5.15 -3.19
N GLY A 31 -15.61 4.44 -4.20
CA GLY A 31 -14.19 4.07 -4.28
C GLY A 31 -13.67 3.03 -3.26
N GLY A 32 -14.55 2.44 -2.44
CA GLY A 32 -14.22 1.39 -1.48
C GLY A 32 -14.00 -0.01 -2.09
N TRP A 33 -13.64 -0.96 -1.25
CA TRP A 33 -13.39 -2.36 -1.55
C TRP A 33 -14.53 -3.24 -1.06
N HIS A 34 -14.94 -4.21 -1.87
CA HIS A 34 -15.75 -5.33 -1.41
C HIS A 34 -14.82 -6.43 -0.90
N ALA A 35 -14.87 -6.71 0.40
CA ALA A 35 -14.06 -7.72 1.08
C ALA A 35 -14.85 -9.02 1.27
N GLU A 36 -14.23 -10.16 0.92
CA GLU A 36 -14.75 -11.51 1.09
C GLU A 36 -13.76 -12.32 1.94
N PHE A 37 -14.22 -12.84 3.09
CA PHE A 37 -13.39 -13.56 4.06
C PHE A 37 -13.68 -15.07 3.97
N PHE A 38 -12.62 -15.88 4.00
CA PHE A 38 -12.69 -17.33 3.86
C PHE A 38 -12.00 -18.02 5.06
N ASP A 39 -12.60 -19.10 5.54
CA ASP A 39 -12.10 -19.97 6.63
C ASP A 39 -11.03 -20.98 6.16
N ASN A 40 -10.32 -20.64 5.09
CA ASN A 40 -9.23 -21.42 4.51
C ASN A 40 -8.28 -20.49 3.76
N GLN A 41 -7.05 -20.94 3.50
CA GLN A 41 -6.00 -20.12 2.86
C GLN A 41 -6.11 -20.03 1.34
N THR A 42 -7.05 -20.77 0.75
CA THR A 42 -7.08 -20.99 -0.71
C THR A 42 -8.17 -20.20 -1.42
N LEU A 43 -8.83 -19.29 -0.70
CA LEU A 43 -9.95 -18.46 -1.20
C LEU A 43 -11.05 -19.33 -1.84
N SER A 44 -11.25 -20.52 -1.28
CA SER A 44 -12.12 -21.56 -1.84
C SER A 44 -13.45 -21.63 -1.11
N GLY A 45 -14.48 -22.09 -1.82
CA GLY A 45 -15.84 -22.19 -1.27
C GLY A 45 -16.58 -20.86 -1.27
N PHE A 46 -17.58 -20.76 -0.40
CA PHE A 46 -18.33 -19.52 -0.18
C PHE A 46 -17.63 -18.69 0.90
N PRO A 47 -17.55 -17.36 0.76
CA PRO A 47 -17.06 -16.52 1.84
C PRO A 47 -17.98 -16.65 3.05
N VAL A 48 -17.39 -16.75 4.23
CA VAL A 48 -18.12 -16.89 5.50
C VAL A 48 -18.56 -15.53 6.04
N TYR A 49 -17.90 -14.46 5.59
CA TYR A 49 -18.24 -13.08 5.88
C TYR A 49 -17.88 -12.20 4.68
N SER A 50 -18.68 -11.19 4.37
CA SER A 50 -18.33 -10.16 3.40
C SER A 50 -18.93 -8.82 3.77
N TRP A 51 -18.18 -7.76 3.47
CA TRP A 51 -18.60 -6.39 3.72
C TRP A 51 -17.82 -5.43 2.83
N ASP A 52 -18.29 -4.20 2.72
CA ASP A 52 -17.60 -3.15 1.99
C ASP A 52 -16.76 -2.31 2.95
N GLU A 53 -15.47 -2.14 2.65
CA GLU A 53 -14.53 -1.39 3.45
C GLU A 53 -13.80 -0.32 2.62
N PRO A 54 -13.54 0.87 3.17
CA PRO A 54 -12.98 1.97 2.41
C PRO A 54 -11.51 1.80 1.99
N TRP A 55 -10.74 0.91 2.62
CA TRP A 55 -9.32 0.69 2.34
C TRP A 55 -8.88 -0.72 2.78
N ILE A 56 -7.71 -1.16 2.32
CA ILE A 56 -7.02 -2.38 2.78
C ILE A 56 -5.81 -1.95 3.61
N GLY A 57 -5.88 -2.19 4.91
CA GLY A 57 -4.86 -1.75 5.87
C GLY A 57 -5.23 -2.25 7.26
N HIS A 58 -4.81 -3.47 7.57
CA HIS A 58 -5.19 -4.23 8.74
C HIS A 58 -3.96 -4.78 9.46
N GLU A 59 -4.06 -4.79 10.79
CA GLU A 59 -3.10 -5.41 11.70
C GLU A 59 -3.95 -6.18 12.70
N TRP A 60 -4.02 -7.50 12.54
CA TRP A 60 -4.77 -8.37 13.40
C TRP A 60 -3.89 -8.98 14.49
N GLY A 61 -2.56 -8.92 14.37
CA GLY A 61 -1.67 -9.69 15.24
C GLY A 61 -2.13 -11.15 15.25
N THR A 62 -2.34 -11.72 16.44
CA THR A 62 -2.82 -13.10 16.58
C THR A 62 -4.36 -13.23 16.65
N ASP A 63 -5.11 -12.15 16.43
CA ASP A 63 -6.57 -12.14 16.48
C ASP A 63 -7.22 -12.51 15.14
N ALA A 64 -8.48 -12.94 15.17
CA ALA A 64 -9.25 -13.20 13.95
C ALA A 64 -9.71 -11.88 13.30
N PRO A 65 -9.75 -11.80 11.95
CA PRO A 65 -10.02 -10.54 11.26
C PRO A 65 -11.51 -10.12 11.29
N SER A 66 -12.41 -11.03 11.66
CA SER A 66 -13.81 -10.73 11.89
C SER A 66 -14.45 -11.73 12.86
N PRO A 67 -15.52 -11.35 13.59
CA PRO A 67 -16.25 -12.28 14.45
C PRO A 67 -16.77 -13.48 13.68
N GLY A 68 -16.37 -14.69 14.09
CA GLY A 68 -16.78 -15.94 13.45
C GLY A 68 -15.80 -16.48 12.41
N LEU A 69 -14.71 -15.77 12.12
CA LEU A 69 -13.56 -16.34 11.41
C LEU A 69 -12.65 -17.11 12.37
N ILE A 70 -11.87 -18.03 11.80
CA ILE A 70 -10.75 -18.69 12.49
C ILE A 70 -9.57 -17.72 12.64
N TYR A 71 -8.75 -17.92 13.68
CA TYR A 71 -7.60 -17.06 14.00
C TYR A 71 -6.42 -17.24 13.05
N GLU A 72 -6.25 -18.43 12.49
CA GLU A 72 -5.14 -18.78 11.61
C GLU A 72 -5.68 -19.48 10.36
N HIS A 73 -4.86 -19.58 9.32
CA HIS A 73 -5.19 -20.31 8.08
C HIS A 73 -6.42 -19.75 7.34
N PHE A 74 -6.64 -18.45 7.39
CA PHE A 74 -7.71 -17.77 6.67
C PHE A 74 -7.20 -17.11 5.38
N SER A 75 -8.12 -16.63 4.55
CA SER A 75 -7.78 -15.77 3.41
C SER A 75 -8.85 -14.72 3.17
N ILE A 76 -8.47 -13.65 2.49
CA ILE A 76 -9.36 -12.54 2.18
C ILE A 76 -9.15 -12.12 0.72
N ARG A 77 -10.26 -11.86 0.03
CA ARG A 77 -10.27 -11.24 -1.30
C ARG A 77 -10.92 -9.88 -1.21
N TRP A 78 -10.24 -8.86 -1.72
CA TRP A 78 -10.83 -7.54 -1.93
C TRP A 78 -10.98 -7.26 -3.41
N THR A 79 -12.08 -6.63 -3.79
CA THR A 79 -12.35 -6.19 -5.17
C THR A 79 -12.83 -4.75 -5.20
N ARG A 80 -12.39 -3.96 -6.18
CA ARG A 80 -12.92 -2.61 -6.46
C ARG A 80 -12.84 -2.27 -7.94
N SER A 81 -13.64 -1.28 -8.35
CA SER A 81 -13.42 -0.55 -9.59
C SER A 81 -12.41 0.59 -9.35
N LEU A 82 -11.48 0.75 -10.30
CA LEU A 82 -10.57 1.88 -10.41
C LEU A 82 -10.86 2.60 -11.74
N GLN A 83 -11.13 3.89 -11.68
CA GLN A 83 -11.29 4.73 -12.87
C GLN A 83 -10.06 5.61 -13.07
N THR A 84 -9.58 5.68 -14.31
CA THR A 84 -8.49 6.54 -14.73
C THR A 84 -9.02 7.53 -15.77
N GLU A 85 -8.87 8.84 -15.51
CA GLU A 85 -9.37 9.87 -16.43
C GLU A 85 -8.44 10.18 -17.60
N LYS A 86 -7.16 9.82 -17.44
CA LYS A 86 -6.08 9.88 -18.44
C LYS A 86 -5.18 8.67 -18.27
N GLU A 87 -4.25 8.48 -19.21
CA GLU A 87 -3.21 7.48 -19.04
C GLU A 87 -2.38 7.77 -17.78
N ARG A 88 -2.11 6.70 -17.05
CA ARG A 88 -1.43 6.66 -15.75
C ARG A 88 -0.49 5.47 -15.76
N VAL A 89 0.64 5.57 -15.08
CA VAL A 89 1.53 4.43 -14.88
C VAL A 89 1.55 4.16 -13.39
N TYR A 90 1.11 2.97 -12.98
CA TYR A 90 1.03 2.64 -11.57
C TYR A 90 2.11 1.65 -11.17
N GLN A 91 2.66 1.81 -9.97
CA GLN A 91 3.37 0.72 -9.29
C GLN A 91 2.52 0.27 -8.11
N PHE A 92 2.13 -1.00 -8.11
CA PHE A 92 1.31 -1.61 -7.05
C PHE A 92 2.20 -2.30 -6.03
N CYS A 93 1.91 -2.08 -4.75
CA CYS A 93 2.72 -2.59 -3.65
C CYS A 93 1.83 -3.16 -2.55
N ALA A 94 2.36 -4.12 -1.82
CA ALA A 94 1.73 -4.64 -0.62
C ALA A 94 2.76 -5.10 0.40
N MET A 95 2.36 -5.02 1.66
CA MET A 95 3.04 -5.60 2.81
C MET A 95 2.05 -6.56 3.44
N ALA A 96 2.47 -7.80 3.68
CA ALA A 96 1.60 -8.80 4.29
C ALA A 96 2.41 -9.81 5.10
N ASP A 97 1.82 -10.24 6.21
CA ASP A 97 2.14 -11.48 6.89
C ASP A 97 0.83 -12.28 6.86
N ASP A 98 0.65 -13.32 6.05
CA ASP A 98 1.59 -13.90 5.06
C ASP A 98 1.43 -13.37 3.61
N GLY A 99 0.85 -14.18 2.71
CA GLY A 99 1.03 -14.03 1.27
C GLY A 99 0.03 -13.07 0.66
N VAL A 100 0.47 -12.30 -0.34
CA VAL A 100 -0.35 -11.26 -0.98
C VAL A 100 -0.13 -11.21 -2.48
N ARG A 101 -1.19 -10.92 -3.23
CA ARG A 101 -1.12 -10.68 -4.67
C ARG A 101 -2.18 -9.70 -5.15
N ILE A 102 -1.84 -8.92 -6.17
CA ILE A 102 -2.67 -7.87 -6.73
C ILE A 102 -2.79 -8.11 -8.24
N LYS A 103 -4.02 -8.13 -8.75
CA LYS A 103 -4.29 -8.14 -10.19
C LYS A 103 -5.14 -6.96 -10.62
N VAL A 104 -4.89 -6.50 -11.85
CA VAL A 104 -5.71 -5.51 -12.55
C VAL A 104 -6.23 -6.13 -13.84
N ASN A 105 -7.56 -6.18 -14.03
CA ASN A 105 -8.21 -6.82 -15.19
C ASN A 105 -7.65 -8.22 -15.51
N ASN A 106 -7.55 -9.09 -14.49
CA ASN A 106 -7.00 -10.45 -14.55
C ASN A 106 -5.51 -10.59 -14.86
N VAL A 107 -4.74 -9.49 -14.88
CA VAL A 107 -3.28 -9.52 -14.97
C VAL A 107 -2.68 -9.29 -13.59
N TRP A 108 -1.91 -10.26 -13.09
CA TRP A 108 -1.15 -10.08 -11.85
C TRP A 108 -0.09 -9.00 -12.05
N VAL A 109 -0.20 -7.92 -11.27
CA VAL A 109 0.75 -6.81 -11.24
C VAL A 109 1.73 -6.96 -10.08
N LEU A 110 1.33 -7.69 -9.03
CA LEU A 110 2.14 -8.16 -7.91
C LEU A 110 1.68 -9.58 -7.56
N ASP A 111 2.60 -10.54 -7.35
CA ASP A 111 2.26 -11.93 -7.02
C ASP A 111 3.28 -12.53 -6.05
N GLU A 112 3.07 -12.29 -4.76
CA GLU A 112 3.90 -12.80 -3.66
C GLU A 112 3.08 -13.78 -2.82
N TRP A 113 2.58 -14.84 -3.49
CA TRP A 113 1.74 -15.88 -2.88
C TRP A 113 2.57 -16.95 -2.16
N HIS A 114 3.36 -16.52 -1.18
CA HIS A 114 4.19 -17.36 -0.33
C HIS A 114 4.20 -16.82 1.11
N ALA A 115 4.70 -17.62 2.06
CA ALA A 115 4.83 -17.20 3.44
C ALA A 115 5.77 -16.00 3.53
N ASN A 116 5.36 -14.97 4.26
CA ASN A 116 6.02 -13.68 4.35
C ASN A 116 5.84 -13.16 5.77
N ASN A 117 6.82 -12.48 6.33
CA ASN A 117 6.82 -12.02 7.72
C ASN A 117 6.63 -10.50 7.79
N GLY A 118 5.70 -9.96 6.99
CA GLY A 118 5.46 -8.52 6.93
C GLY A 118 6.44 -7.75 6.05
N ILE A 119 7.16 -8.38 5.11
CA ILE A 119 8.01 -7.68 4.15
C ILE A 119 7.14 -7.04 3.05
N ALA A 120 7.45 -5.79 2.71
CA ALA A 120 6.84 -5.09 1.59
C ALA A 120 7.42 -5.51 0.22
N TYR A 121 6.53 -5.75 -0.74
CA TYR A 121 6.86 -6.03 -2.13
C TYR A 121 6.12 -5.07 -3.08
N CYS A 122 6.78 -4.76 -4.18
CA CYS A 122 6.21 -3.93 -5.24
C CYS A 122 6.35 -4.61 -6.60
N GLY A 123 5.26 -4.55 -7.35
CA GLY A 123 5.18 -5.04 -8.71
C GLY A 123 6.00 -4.22 -9.70
N SER A 124 6.01 -4.68 -10.95
CA SER A 124 6.49 -3.86 -12.07
C SER A 124 5.51 -2.71 -12.35
N GLN A 125 6.03 -1.63 -12.94
CA GLN A 125 5.19 -0.52 -13.40
C GLN A 125 4.15 -1.02 -14.43
N TYR A 126 2.91 -0.60 -14.27
CA TYR A 126 1.76 -1.04 -15.05
C TYR A 126 1.00 0.16 -15.61
N THR A 127 1.00 0.30 -16.95
CA THR A 127 0.32 1.41 -17.63
C THR A 127 -1.18 1.14 -17.72
N LEU A 128 -1.97 2.06 -17.18
CA LEU A 128 -3.42 2.12 -17.31
C LEU A 128 -3.80 3.30 -18.20
N PRO A 129 -4.23 3.06 -19.45
CA PRO A 129 -4.91 4.07 -20.26
C PRO A 129 -6.14 4.65 -19.56
N LYS A 130 -6.77 5.68 -20.14
CA LYS A 130 -8.09 6.12 -19.68
C LYS A 130 -9.09 4.95 -19.73
N GLY A 131 -9.75 4.65 -18.62
CA GLY A 131 -10.72 3.57 -18.59
C GLY A 131 -11.18 3.20 -17.19
N GLU A 132 -11.94 2.11 -17.11
CA GLU A 132 -12.34 1.45 -15.87
C GLU A 132 -11.65 0.09 -15.78
N TYR A 133 -11.14 -0.21 -14.59
CA TYR A 133 -10.35 -1.40 -14.31
C TYR A 133 -10.85 -2.05 -13.02
N GLU A 134 -10.97 -3.38 -13.02
CA GLU A 134 -11.16 -4.14 -11.78
C GLU A 134 -9.79 -4.36 -11.14
N VAL A 135 -9.65 -3.95 -9.88
CA VAL A 135 -8.50 -4.27 -9.04
C VAL A 135 -8.94 -5.32 -8.04
N GLN A 136 -8.20 -6.41 -7.95
CA GLN A 136 -8.41 -7.45 -6.94
C GLN A 136 -7.11 -7.66 -6.15
N VAL A 137 -7.23 -7.63 -4.83
CA VAL A 137 -6.19 -8.03 -3.90
C VAL A 137 -6.61 -9.36 -3.29
N GLU A 138 -5.66 -10.27 -3.16
CA GLU A 138 -5.83 -11.50 -2.40
C GLU A 138 -4.74 -11.60 -1.35
N TYR A 139 -5.12 -12.12 -0.19
CA TYR A 139 -4.28 -12.33 0.97
C TYR A 139 -4.56 -13.69 1.59
N TYR A 140 -3.55 -14.34 2.14
CA TYR A 140 -3.74 -15.47 3.03
C TYR A 140 -2.87 -15.35 4.27
N GLU A 141 -3.36 -15.93 5.36
CA GLU A 141 -2.65 -16.08 6.61
C GLU A 141 -2.27 -17.55 6.84
N ASN A 142 -1.05 -17.84 7.28
CA ASN A 142 -0.52 -19.18 7.52
C ASN A 142 -0.37 -19.53 8.99
N GLY A 143 -0.43 -18.55 9.88
CA GLY A 143 -0.41 -18.70 11.33
C GLY A 143 0.63 -17.78 11.96
N GLY A 144 0.38 -17.36 13.20
CA GLY A 144 1.18 -16.32 13.86
C GLY A 144 0.51 -14.96 13.80
N GLU A 145 1.28 -13.94 13.42
CA GLU A 145 0.80 -12.56 13.31
C GLU A 145 0.27 -12.31 11.91
N ALA A 146 -0.88 -11.63 11.82
CA ALA A 146 -1.57 -11.42 10.56
C ALA A 146 -1.70 -9.92 10.28
N LEU A 147 -1.13 -9.46 9.17
CA LEU A 147 -1.23 -8.07 8.75
C LEU A 147 -1.30 -7.95 7.23
N ILE A 148 -1.92 -6.88 6.75
CA ILE A 148 -1.87 -6.49 5.35
C ILE A 148 -2.03 -4.99 5.14
N TYR A 149 -1.16 -4.42 4.31
CA TYR A 149 -1.25 -3.07 3.79
C TYR A 149 -1.09 -3.10 2.28
N VAL A 150 -1.94 -2.39 1.57
CA VAL A 150 -1.86 -2.26 0.10
C VAL A 150 -1.82 -0.80 -0.28
N TRP A 151 -0.92 -0.45 -1.19
CA TRP A 151 -0.84 0.88 -1.78
C TRP A 151 -0.45 0.80 -3.26
N TRP A 152 -0.65 1.88 -3.99
CA TRP A 152 -0.09 2.05 -5.32
C TRP A 152 0.16 3.53 -5.59
N GLU A 153 1.10 3.78 -6.50
CA GLU A 153 1.54 5.13 -6.83
C GLU A 153 1.40 5.38 -8.31
N ASP A 154 0.94 6.57 -8.69
CA ASP A 154 1.02 7.09 -10.05
C ASP A 154 2.47 7.54 -10.30
N VAL A 155 3.26 6.63 -10.88
CA VAL A 155 4.65 6.86 -11.25
C VAL A 155 4.70 7.42 -12.67
N GLU A 156 4.23 8.67 -12.87
CA GLU A 156 4.32 9.30 -14.20
C GLU A 156 5.77 9.13 -14.71
N PRO A 157 5.99 8.56 -15.92
CA PRO A 157 7.33 8.41 -16.43
C PRO A 157 7.93 9.80 -16.52
N PHE A 158 9.04 10.03 -15.81
CA PHE A 158 9.80 11.28 -15.89
C PHE A 158 9.81 11.73 -17.34
N SER A 159 9.10 12.80 -17.66
CA SER A 159 9.31 13.46 -18.93
C SER A 159 10.74 13.95 -18.84
N PRO A 160 11.69 13.45 -19.65
CA PRO A 160 13.01 14.03 -19.64
C PRO A 160 12.78 15.48 -20.03
N PHE A 161 13.01 16.40 -19.08
CA PHE A 161 13.09 17.81 -19.39
C PHE A 161 13.97 17.89 -20.63
N THR A 162 13.37 18.21 -21.78
CA THR A 162 14.16 18.63 -22.92
C THR A 162 14.64 20.00 -22.47
N PRO A 163 15.94 20.19 -22.14
CA PRO A 163 16.41 21.53 -21.89
C PRO A 163 16.10 22.29 -23.17
N VAL A 164 15.21 23.28 -23.08
CA VAL A 164 15.05 24.27 -24.14
C VAL A 164 16.35 25.05 -24.13
N ILE A 165 17.35 24.55 -24.86
CA ILE A 165 18.53 25.31 -25.20
C ILE A 165 18.02 26.35 -26.20
N SER A 166 17.61 27.49 -25.67
CA SER A 166 17.46 28.70 -26.47
C SER A 166 18.84 29.06 -26.98
N PRO A 167 19.09 29.11 -28.30
CA PRO A 167 20.39 29.50 -28.81
C PRO A 167 20.40 31.02 -28.84
N ASP A 168 20.72 31.66 -27.72
CA ASP A 168 21.27 33.02 -27.76
C ASP A 168 22.03 33.39 -26.49
N SER A 169 23.22 33.95 -26.73
CA SER A 169 24.09 34.73 -25.83
C SER A 169 25.11 34.00 -24.93
N GLU A 170 26.28 33.80 -25.54
CA GLU A 170 27.66 34.03 -25.07
C GLU A 170 27.97 34.22 -23.57
N SER A 171 29.00 33.47 -23.15
CA SER A 171 30.11 33.88 -22.27
C SER A 171 29.78 34.43 -20.88
N SER A 172 29.74 33.53 -19.89
CA SER A 172 30.22 33.86 -18.53
C SER A 172 30.69 32.61 -17.79
N SER A 173 31.92 32.64 -17.31
CA SER A 173 32.50 31.65 -16.42
C SER A 173 31.87 31.74 -15.03
N ALA A 174 30.79 30.99 -14.80
CA ALA A 174 30.16 30.82 -13.49
C ALA A 174 30.35 29.36 -13.00
N PRO A 175 30.52 29.14 -11.68
CA PRO A 175 30.82 27.81 -11.14
C PRO A 175 29.65 26.86 -11.32
N VAL A 176 29.97 25.58 -11.49
CA VAL A 176 29.03 24.45 -11.58
C VAL A 176 27.96 24.54 -10.48
N PRO A 177 26.66 24.37 -10.79
CA PRO A 177 25.62 24.46 -9.76
C PRO A 177 25.76 23.29 -8.79
N SER A 178 26.01 23.62 -7.53
CA SER A 178 25.70 22.76 -6.39
C SER A 178 24.18 22.53 -6.38
N VAL A 179 23.74 21.28 -6.53
CA VAL A 179 22.34 20.90 -6.32
C VAL A 179 22.00 21.25 -4.88
N SER A 180 21.09 22.21 -4.68
CA SER A 180 20.67 22.62 -3.34
C SER A 180 19.89 21.48 -2.67
N SER A 181 20.17 21.20 -1.41
CA SER A 181 19.45 20.24 -0.56
C SER A 181 17.99 20.63 -0.25
N ASP A 182 17.53 21.78 -0.72
CA ASP A 182 16.25 22.39 -0.35
C ASP A 182 15.21 22.41 -1.49
N GLY A 183 15.45 21.66 -2.57
CA GLY A 183 14.45 21.52 -3.63
C GLY A 183 13.32 20.58 -3.20
N PRO A 184 12.04 20.92 -3.42
CA PRO A 184 10.96 19.97 -3.16
C PRO A 184 11.19 18.72 -4.01
N ALA A 185 11.04 17.55 -3.38
CA ALA A 185 10.99 16.28 -4.10
C ALA A 185 9.92 16.38 -5.22
N PRO A 186 10.06 15.66 -6.33
CA PRO A 186 8.93 15.45 -7.24
C PRO A 186 7.70 15.05 -6.41
N PHE A 187 6.50 15.51 -6.76
CA PHE A 187 5.27 15.28 -5.99
C PHE A 187 5.01 13.80 -5.65
N ASP A 188 5.64 12.90 -6.41
CA ASP A 188 5.44 11.46 -6.35
C ASP A 188 6.64 10.70 -5.74
N ALA A 189 7.61 11.39 -5.13
CA ALA A 189 8.72 10.74 -4.44
C ALA A 189 9.10 11.45 -3.13
N TRP A 190 9.69 10.70 -2.22
CA TRP A 190 10.36 11.20 -1.03
C TRP A 190 11.80 11.56 -1.34
N TYR A 191 12.22 12.76 -0.97
CA TYR A 191 13.63 13.12 -0.90
C TYR A 191 14.23 12.53 0.38
N GLY A 192 15.01 11.46 0.23
CA GLY A 192 15.65 10.72 1.31
C GLY A 192 17.11 11.12 1.52
N GLU A 193 17.43 11.55 2.73
CA GLU A 193 18.77 11.86 3.22
C GLU A 193 19.20 10.79 4.22
N TYR A 194 20.27 10.06 3.92
CA TYR A 194 20.75 8.92 4.70
C TYR A 194 22.04 9.27 5.45
N PHE A 195 22.07 9.01 6.75
CA PHE A 195 23.17 9.38 7.64
C PHE A 195 23.71 8.14 8.36
N GLY A 196 25.03 7.94 8.36
CA GLY A 196 25.71 6.88 9.11
C GLY A 196 25.84 7.17 10.60
N ASN A 197 24.87 7.84 11.19
CA ASN A 197 24.75 8.07 12.64
C ASN A 197 23.28 8.16 13.02
N ARG A 198 22.95 7.90 14.30
CA ARG A 198 21.58 7.97 14.85
C ARG A 198 20.98 9.38 14.86
N GLY A 199 21.82 10.41 14.81
CA GLY A 199 21.46 11.78 15.17
C GLY A 199 21.05 12.67 14.00
N LEU A 200 20.88 12.14 12.79
CA LEU A 200 20.59 12.93 11.57
C LEU A 200 21.56 14.11 11.38
N SER A 201 22.83 13.88 11.73
CA SER A 201 23.83 14.93 11.89
C SER A 201 24.92 14.86 10.82
N GLY A 202 25.47 16.03 10.48
CA GLY A 202 26.51 16.15 9.45
C GLY A 202 25.95 16.18 8.03
N GLN A 203 26.80 15.89 7.05
CA GLN A 203 26.38 15.71 5.65
C GLN A 203 25.80 14.31 5.47
N PRO A 204 24.71 14.12 4.71
CA PRO A 204 24.22 12.80 4.37
C PRO A 204 25.28 11.99 3.61
N ASP A 205 25.44 10.71 3.96
CA ASP A 205 26.31 9.78 3.24
C ASP A 205 25.73 9.42 1.87
N ARG A 206 24.40 9.48 1.76
CA ARG A 206 23.68 9.30 0.49
C ARG A 206 22.41 10.14 0.48
N ILE A 207 22.09 10.65 -0.71
CA ILE A 207 20.81 11.27 -1.04
C ILE A 207 20.21 10.47 -2.17
N ARG A 208 18.92 10.12 -2.08
CA ARG A 208 18.17 9.51 -3.19
C ARG A 208 16.69 9.89 -3.11
N LEU A 209 15.99 9.59 -4.20
CA LEU A 209 14.54 9.66 -4.23
C LEU A 209 13.98 8.26 -3.92
N ASP A 210 13.13 8.17 -2.91
CA ASP A 210 12.43 6.96 -2.53
C ASP A 210 10.95 7.10 -2.92
N PRO A 211 10.38 6.18 -3.70
CA PRO A 211 8.97 6.28 -4.10
C PRO A 211 8.03 6.20 -2.88
N TRP A 212 8.29 5.27 -1.94
CA TRP A 212 7.58 5.14 -0.66
C TRP A 212 8.55 4.97 0.53
N ILE A 213 8.02 5.05 1.75
CA ILE A 213 8.72 4.65 2.98
C ILE A 213 8.13 3.32 3.45
N GLY A 214 8.81 2.24 3.06
CA GLY A 214 8.42 0.87 3.36
C GLY A 214 9.63 -0.01 3.12
N PHE A 215 10.55 0.06 4.07
CA PHE A 215 11.85 -0.58 4.01
C PHE A 215 11.98 -1.59 5.13
N ASP A 216 12.43 -2.78 4.79
CA ASP A 216 12.91 -3.78 5.72
C ASP A 216 14.32 -4.16 5.26
N TRP A 217 15.30 -3.86 6.10
CA TRP A 217 16.69 -4.19 5.83
C TRP A 217 17.15 -5.40 6.62
N ASP A 218 16.28 -6.07 7.39
CA ASP A 218 16.65 -7.09 8.36
C ASP A 218 17.80 -6.57 9.24
N VAL A 219 18.83 -7.37 9.49
CA VAL A 219 20.09 -6.97 10.12
C VAL A 219 21.07 -6.19 9.21
N GLY A 220 20.57 -5.65 8.10
CA GLY A 220 21.34 -5.04 7.04
C GLY A 220 21.47 -3.52 7.13
N ALA A 221 21.78 -2.90 5.98
CA ALA A 221 21.91 -1.45 5.87
C ALA A 221 21.23 -0.93 4.59
N PRO A 222 20.78 0.34 4.56
CA PRO A 222 20.00 0.89 3.45
C PRO A 222 20.67 0.90 2.07
N PHE A 223 22.00 0.77 2.03
CA PHE A 223 22.74 0.64 0.78
C PHE A 223 24.10 -0.03 0.98
N ALA A 224 24.55 -0.70 -0.09
CA ALA A 224 25.88 -1.28 -0.16
C ALA A 224 26.96 -0.23 0.14
N GLY A 225 27.81 -0.52 1.12
CA GLY A 225 28.90 0.37 1.56
C GLY A 225 28.60 1.15 2.84
N MET A 226 27.36 1.16 3.34
CA MET A 226 27.07 1.57 4.71
C MET A 226 27.47 0.43 5.65
N THR A 227 28.51 0.64 6.47
CA THR A 227 29.06 -0.37 7.40
C THR A 227 28.55 -0.21 8.82
N ASN A 228 27.68 0.76 9.06
CA ASN A 228 27.21 1.11 10.40
C ASN A 228 25.89 0.39 10.67
N GLU A 229 25.83 -0.32 11.78
CA GLU A 229 24.60 -0.89 12.36
C GLU A 229 23.73 0.19 13.03
N VAL A 230 24.19 1.44 13.04
CA VAL A 230 23.49 2.59 13.61
C VAL A 230 23.43 3.66 12.54
N PHE A 231 22.24 3.99 12.10
CA PHE A 231 22.01 4.97 11.04
C PHE A 231 20.72 5.75 11.28
N SER A 232 20.50 6.79 10.49
CA SER A 232 19.24 7.52 10.49
C SER A 232 18.93 8.04 9.10
N ILE A 233 17.65 8.26 8.85
CA ILE A 233 17.16 8.69 7.56
C ILE A 233 16.12 9.77 7.77
N ARG A 234 16.16 10.78 6.91
CA ARG A 234 15.14 11.82 6.82
C ARG A 234 14.54 11.82 5.44
N TRP A 235 13.22 11.71 5.38
CA TRP A 235 12.46 11.83 4.15
C TRP A 235 11.58 13.07 4.17
N ARG A 236 11.49 13.75 3.03
CA ARG A 236 10.56 14.86 2.82
C ARG A 236 9.83 14.71 1.49
N ARG A 237 8.54 15.03 1.46
CA ARG A 237 7.75 15.13 0.23
C ARG A 237 6.70 16.23 0.34
N SER A 238 6.27 16.74 -0.80
CA SER A 238 5.05 17.53 -0.93
C SER A 238 3.92 16.62 -1.43
N ALA A 239 2.78 16.61 -0.74
CA ALA A 239 1.61 15.83 -1.11
C ALA A 239 0.43 16.75 -1.40
N MET A 240 -0.26 16.55 -2.52
CA MET A 240 -1.58 17.16 -2.73
C MET A 240 -2.60 16.33 -1.95
N LEU A 241 -3.31 16.94 -0.99
CA LEU A 241 -4.39 16.31 -0.22
C LEU A 241 -5.69 17.06 -0.48
N GLU A 242 -6.81 16.33 -0.44
CA GLU A 242 -8.14 16.93 -0.47
C GLU A 242 -8.53 17.39 0.94
N VAL A 243 -9.61 18.16 1.05
CA VAL A 243 -10.17 18.50 2.36
C VAL A 243 -10.76 17.24 3.01
N GLY A 244 -10.32 16.90 4.22
CA GLY A 244 -10.79 15.68 4.87
C GLY A 244 -10.02 15.34 6.13
N TYR A 245 -10.48 14.32 6.87
CA TYR A 245 -9.68 13.73 7.93
C TYR A 245 -8.69 12.75 7.33
N TYR A 246 -7.44 12.77 7.77
CA TYR A 246 -6.41 11.84 7.35
C TYR A 246 -5.72 11.24 8.56
N LYS A 247 -5.58 9.91 8.57
CA LYS A 247 -4.83 9.16 9.57
C LYS A 247 -3.42 8.91 9.04
N PHE A 248 -2.45 9.53 9.66
CA PHE A 248 -1.01 9.37 9.42
C PHE A 248 -0.46 8.31 10.36
N CYS A 249 0.28 7.34 9.85
CA CYS A 249 0.76 6.19 10.61
C CYS A 249 2.22 5.88 10.28
N ALA A 250 2.92 5.30 11.26
CA ALA A 250 4.23 4.71 11.04
C ALA A 250 4.47 3.50 11.95
N MET A 251 5.31 2.60 11.46
CA MET A 251 5.81 1.41 12.14
C MET A 251 7.31 1.38 11.93
N ALA A 252 8.10 1.22 12.98
CA ALA A 252 9.55 1.24 12.86
C ALA A 252 10.21 0.42 13.97
N ASP A 253 11.34 -0.17 13.61
CA ASP A 253 12.40 -0.68 14.50
C ASP A 253 13.68 0.03 14.03
N ASP A 254 14.21 1.05 14.69
CA ASP A 254 13.78 1.64 15.97
C ASP A 254 12.85 2.89 15.83
N GLY A 255 13.39 4.09 16.02
CA GLY A 255 12.61 5.26 16.37
C GLY A 255 12.10 6.02 15.15
N VAL A 256 10.89 6.56 15.25
CA VAL A 256 10.23 7.29 14.16
C VAL A 256 9.60 8.60 14.63
N ARG A 257 9.66 9.62 13.77
CA ARG A 257 8.89 10.87 13.89
C ARG A 257 8.25 11.23 12.57
N MET A 258 7.08 11.86 12.63
CA MET A 258 6.39 12.35 11.44
C MET A 258 5.80 13.73 11.68
N TRP A 259 5.91 14.59 10.67
CA TRP A 259 5.34 15.93 10.65
C TRP A 259 4.49 16.14 9.40
N VAL A 260 3.43 16.93 9.55
CA VAL A 260 2.58 17.42 8.48
C VAL A 260 2.46 18.94 8.64
N ASP A 261 2.90 19.71 7.65
CA ASP A 261 2.99 21.18 7.71
C ASP A 261 3.61 21.70 9.01
N ASP A 262 4.81 21.20 9.33
CA ASP A 262 5.57 21.51 10.55
C ASP A 262 4.92 21.05 11.88
N ALA A 263 3.69 20.53 11.86
CA ALA A 263 3.06 19.94 13.04
C ALA A 263 3.58 18.51 13.27
N LEU A 264 4.20 18.26 14.43
CA LEU A 264 4.66 16.93 14.85
C LEU A 264 3.44 16.05 15.18
N VAL A 265 3.14 15.09 14.31
CA VAL A 265 1.99 14.19 14.44
C VAL A 265 2.35 12.86 15.09
N LEU A 266 3.59 12.40 14.93
CA LEU A 266 4.11 11.21 15.60
C LEU A 266 5.46 11.52 16.22
N ASP A 267 5.61 11.23 17.51
CA ASP A 267 6.88 11.35 18.24
C ASP A 267 7.22 10.07 19.00
N LYS A 268 7.93 9.17 18.34
CA LYS A 268 8.34 7.86 18.85
C LYS A 268 9.85 7.70 18.70
N TRP A 269 10.57 8.72 19.16
CA TRP A 269 12.03 8.81 19.05
C TRP A 269 12.75 8.07 20.21
N TYR A 270 12.40 6.80 20.38
CA TYR A 270 12.97 5.85 21.35
C TYR A 270 12.97 4.44 20.72
N ASP A 271 13.79 3.55 21.26
CA ASP A 271 14.01 2.21 20.69
C ASP A 271 12.71 1.41 20.77
N ASN A 272 12.23 0.94 19.62
CA ASN A 272 10.87 0.43 19.43
C ASN A 272 10.95 -0.87 18.63
N ASP A 273 10.08 -1.82 18.93
CA ASP A 273 10.09 -3.15 18.34
C ASP A 273 9.02 -3.33 17.25
N GLY A 274 8.67 -2.24 16.53
CA GLY A 274 7.69 -2.29 15.46
C GLY A 274 6.25 -2.01 15.85
N ALA A 275 5.98 -1.38 17.00
CA ALA A 275 4.59 -0.97 17.29
C ALA A 275 4.11 0.10 16.30
N ILE A 276 2.88 -0.04 15.79
CA ILE A 276 2.25 0.95 14.90
C ILE A 276 1.74 2.14 15.71
N HIS A 277 2.11 3.35 15.29
CA HIS A 277 1.62 4.60 15.88
C HIS A 277 0.91 5.42 14.81
N CYS A 278 -0.27 5.93 15.14
CA CYS A 278 -1.06 6.74 14.22
C CYS A 278 -1.59 8.02 14.87
N HIS A 279 -1.84 9.03 14.05
CA HIS A 279 -2.45 10.29 14.42
C HIS A 279 -3.38 10.79 13.31
N THR A 280 -4.58 11.24 13.67
CA THR A 280 -5.55 11.79 12.71
C THR A 280 -5.48 13.31 12.70
N LEU A 281 -5.34 13.92 11.53
CA LEU A 281 -5.45 15.37 11.30
C LEU A 281 -6.59 15.67 10.33
N HIS A 282 -7.22 16.83 10.51
CA HIS A 282 -8.11 17.39 9.49
C HIS A 282 -7.30 18.28 8.55
N MET A 283 -7.20 17.87 7.29
CA MET A 283 -6.45 18.54 6.24
C MET A 283 -7.33 19.51 5.47
N THR A 284 -6.73 20.60 5.00
CA THR A 284 -7.34 21.47 3.99
C THR A 284 -7.06 20.91 2.60
N GLU A 285 -7.81 21.33 1.59
CA GLU A 285 -7.42 21.04 0.21
C GLU A 285 -6.15 21.81 -0.15
N GLY A 286 -5.15 21.14 -0.72
CA GLY A 286 -3.94 21.77 -1.24
C GLY A 286 -2.67 20.95 -1.08
N VAL A 287 -1.53 21.62 -1.30
CA VAL A 287 -0.21 21.01 -1.15
C VAL A 287 0.23 21.10 0.31
N HIS A 288 0.54 19.96 0.89
CA HIS A 288 1.00 19.76 2.26
C HIS A 288 2.43 19.21 2.28
N GLN A 289 3.25 19.65 3.24
CA GLN A 289 4.57 19.06 3.45
C GLN A 289 4.46 17.88 4.41
N VAL A 290 5.02 16.74 4.03
CA VAL A 290 5.15 15.58 4.91
C VAL A 290 6.63 15.29 5.10
N HIS A 291 7.05 15.16 6.36
CA HIS A 291 8.42 14.88 6.76
C HIS A 291 8.42 13.69 7.70
N VAL A 292 9.32 12.75 7.47
CA VAL A 292 9.49 11.54 8.29
C VAL A 292 10.96 11.42 8.68
N GLU A 293 11.21 11.12 9.94
CA GLU A 293 12.55 10.77 10.42
C GLU A 293 12.54 9.40 11.04
N TYR A 294 13.64 8.69 10.83
CA TYR A 294 13.89 7.36 11.34
C TYR A 294 15.30 7.25 11.89
N TYR A 295 15.50 6.44 12.93
CA TYR A 295 16.81 5.93 13.25
C TYR A 295 16.75 4.43 13.56
N GLU A 296 17.91 3.81 13.36
CA GLU A 296 18.23 2.45 13.77
C GLU A 296 19.32 2.47 14.85
N ASP A 297 19.17 1.68 15.91
CA ASP A 297 20.13 1.49 17.01
C ASP A 297 20.53 0.02 17.23
N ARG A 298 20.86 -0.63 16.11
CA ARG A 298 21.35 -2.01 15.94
C ARG A 298 20.26 -3.07 16.04
N GLY A 299 20.40 -4.07 15.19
CA GLY A 299 19.58 -5.25 15.22
C GLY A 299 18.81 -5.33 13.92
N ASN A 300 17.53 -5.68 14.03
CA ASN A 300 16.63 -5.66 12.89
C ASN A 300 16.27 -4.20 12.59
N SER A 301 16.19 -3.82 11.32
CA SER A 301 15.97 -2.43 10.93
C SER A 301 14.90 -2.34 9.86
N PHE A 302 13.78 -1.71 10.21
CA PHE A 302 12.70 -1.46 9.27
C PHE A 302 11.96 -0.17 9.58
N ILE A 303 11.36 0.42 8.54
CA ILE A 303 10.40 1.48 8.68
C ILE A 303 9.35 1.46 7.57
N TYR A 304 8.11 1.62 8.00
CA TYR A 304 6.94 1.87 7.18
C TYR A 304 6.28 3.16 7.61
N ALA A 305 5.95 4.04 6.67
CA ALA A 305 5.23 5.28 6.95
C ALA A 305 4.22 5.59 5.85
N TRP A 306 2.97 5.83 6.24
CA TRP A 306 1.85 6.01 5.32
C TRP A 306 0.79 6.97 5.89
N TRP A 307 -0.16 7.38 5.05
CA TRP A 307 -1.38 8.04 5.50
C TRP A 307 -2.57 7.59 4.65
N ARG A 308 -3.77 7.78 5.20
CA ARG A 308 -5.03 7.51 4.48
C ARG A 308 -6.08 8.54 4.87
N GLU A 309 -6.99 8.84 3.95
CA GLU A 309 -8.20 9.60 4.28
C GLU A 309 -9.11 8.74 5.18
N GLU A 310 -9.60 9.30 6.28
CA GLU A 310 -10.64 8.70 7.11
C GLU A 310 -12.01 9.16 6.58
N GLN A 311 -12.74 8.19 6.03
CA GLN A 311 -14.15 8.37 5.72
C GLN A 311 -14.92 8.73 7.02
N PRO A 312 -15.83 9.71 6.99
CA PRO A 312 -16.62 10.04 8.17
C PRO A 312 -17.38 8.78 8.61
N HIS A 313 -17.21 8.38 9.88
CA HIS A 313 -17.98 7.29 10.48
C HIS A 313 -19.48 7.55 10.27
N ARG A 314 -20.08 6.92 9.27
CA ARG A 314 -21.54 6.87 9.16
C ARG A 314 -22.02 5.86 10.19
N TRP A 315 -22.39 6.36 11.36
CA TRP A 315 -23.22 5.61 12.29
C TRP A 315 -24.54 5.33 11.56
N TYR A 316 -24.79 4.07 11.20
CA TYR A 316 -26.10 3.59 10.74
C TYR A 316 -26.79 2.82 11.85
#